data_AF-A0A7S1AQ55-F1
#
_entry.id   AF-A0A7S1AQ55-F1
#
_cell.length_a   1.000
_cell.length_b   1.000
_cell.length_c   1.000
_cell.angle_alpha   90.00
_cell.angle_beta   90.00
_cell.angle_gamma   90.00
#
_symmetry.space_group_name_H-M   'P 1'
#
loop_
_entity.id
_entity.type
_entity.pdbx_description
1 polymer ?
#
loop_
_entity_poly.entity_id
_entity_poly.type
_entity_poly.pdbx_seq_one_letter_code
_entity_poly.pdbx_strand_id
1 'polypeptide(L)'
;PSPSPSPSPSPYVYGHCESTDNHGWPVFQNRAELQGNGAWSCYFSKVFGGVPDDGYPICAYSFQKIYFAIAQGCGCSLNSPSTSCPTKDGDFYLVMSGFDDPGLAWIYNSDLMRGQTSFSVESQKWVEVTHDAFWMDGAATWLYYTPGSSAWFWTGNTRSYTDHNDAVHDLLQKRCFSAQNECESFFPALYKAIGAAQLNSVSFVKHDDMQCNSWGAEMNLVIEIIDIAGPGTTPCGGSGGKTRFQAGWQAGASCYCDSSKKGLNCKGYGADR
;
A
#
# COMPACT_ATOMS: atom_id res chain seq x y z
N PRO A 1 -34.59 -8.38 -20.75
CA PRO A 1 -33.15 -8.59 -20.45
C PRO A 1 -32.77 -7.80 -19.20
N SER A 2 -32.59 -8.50 -18.07
CA SER A 2 -31.93 -7.89 -16.91
C SER A 2 -30.50 -7.52 -17.31
N PRO A 3 -29.98 -6.35 -16.91
CA PRO A 3 -28.58 -6.02 -17.17
C PRO A 3 -27.70 -7.12 -16.56
N SER A 4 -26.76 -7.64 -17.34
CA SER A 4 -25.71 -8.52 -16.83
C SER A 4 -25.04 -7.83 -15.63
N PRO A 5 -24.75 -8.55 -14.54
CA PRO A 5 -23.98 -7.98 -13.46
C PRO A 5 -22.65 -7.46 -14.04
N SER A 6 -22.36 -6.17 -13.82
CA SER A 6 -21.04 -5.63 -14.10
C SER A 6 -20.01 -6.51 -13.41
N PRO A 7 -18.91 -6.90 -14.08
CA PRO A 7 -17.88 -7.72 -13.45
C PRO A 7 -17.45 -7.03 -12.16
N SER A 8 -17.57 -7.74 -11.04
CA SER A 8 -17.01 -7.27 -9.77
C SER A 8 -15.53 -6.98 -10.02
N PRO A 9 -15.03 -5.80 -9.61
CA PRO A 9 -13.64 -5.48 -9.83
C PRO A 9 -12.73 -6.52 -9.22
N SER A 10 -11.87 -7.14 -10.03
CA SER A 10 -10.85 -8.05 -9.51
C SER A 10 -9.81 -7.22 -8.74
N PRO A 11 -9.48 -7.62 -7.51
CA PRO A 11 -8.32 -7.13 -6.80
C PRO A 11 -7.08 -7.25 -7.66
N TYR A 12 -6.23 -6.21 -7.62
CA TYR A 12 -5.06 -6.13 -8.47
C TYR A 12 -3.86 -5.72 -7.62
N VAL A 13 -2.87 -6.59 -7.57
CA VAL A 13 -1.55 -6.27 -7.04
C VAL A 13 -0.66 -6.09 -8.26
N TYR A 14 -0.27 -4.85 -8.55
CA TYR A 14 0.76 -4.55 -9.55
C TYR A 14 2.00 -5.38 -9.26
N GLY A 15 2.65 -5.94 -10.28
CA GLY A 15 3.92 -6.66 -10.08
C GLY A 15 3.80 -8.03 -9.42
N HIS A 16 2.59 -8.58 -9.22
CA HIS A 16 2.45 -9.89 -8.58
C HIS A 16 3.01 -11.01 -9.47
N CYS A 17 4.13 -11.61 -9.06
CA CYS A 17 4.85 -12.63 -9.84
C CYS A 17 5.24 -12.21 -11.28
N GLU A 18 5.32 -10.92 -11.57
CA GLU A 18 5.68 -10.45 -12.92
C GLU A 18 7.19 -10.57 -13.18
N SER A 19 8.01 -10.49 -12.14
CA SER A 19 9.45 -10.77 -12.22
C SER A 19 9.70 -12.28 -12.39
N THR A 20 10.65 -12.60 -13.28
CA THR A 20 11.16 -13.98 -13.42
C THR A 20 12.15 -14.38 -12.33
N ASP A 21 12.68 -13.41 -11.58
CA ASP A 21 13.55 -13.60 -10.42
C ASP A 21 12.78 -13.25 -9.13
N ASN A 22 12.79 -14.17 -8.16
CA ASN A 22 12.15 -13.97 -6.85
C ASN A 22 13.16 -13.56 -5.78
N HIS A 23 14.43 -13.35 -6.15
CA HIS A 23 15.49 -12.83 -5.30
C HIS A 23 15.65 -13.60 -3.97
N GLY A 24 15.43 -14.93 -4.01
CA GLY A 24 15.51 -15.82 -2.86
C GLY A 24 14.24 -15.90 -1.99
N TRP A 25 13.20 -15.13 -2.30
CA TRP A 25 11.89 -15.24 -1.65
C TRP A 25 11.10 -16.44 -2.18
N PRO A 26 10.27 -17.08 -1.34
CA PRO A 26 9.49 -18.23 -1.75
C PRO A 26 8.40 -17.86 -2.76
N VAL A 27 8.14 -18.81 -3.65
CA VAL A 27 6.98 -18.81 -4.52
C VAL A 27 6.16 -20.05 -4.22
N PHE A 28 4.86 -19.88 -4.14
CA PHE A 28 3.91 -20.97 -4.01
C PHE A 28 3.12 -21.04 -5.30
N GLN A 29 3.18 -22.17 -6.03
CA GLN A 29 2.50 -22.32 -7.31
C GLN A 29 1.01 -22.65 -7.16
N ASN A 30 0.61 -23.09 -5.97
CA ASN A 30 -0.75 -23.51 -5.67
C ASN A 30 -0.97 -23.56 -4.15
N ARG A 31 -2.24 -23.76 -3.77
CA ARG A 31 -2.65 -23.87 -2.38
C ARG A 31 -1.95 -24.99 -1.61
N ALA A 32 -1.73 -26.15 -2.23
CA ALA A 32 -1.11 -27.28 -1.56
C ALA A 32 0.35 -26.98 -1.17
N GLU A 33 1.10 -26.28 -2.02
CA GLU A 33 2.46 -25.84 -1.73
C GLU A 33 2.51 -24.84 -0.58
N LEU A 34 1.65 -23.82 -0.59
CA LEU A 34 1.58 -22.85 0.52
C LEU A 34 1.15 -23.52 1.83
N GLN A 35 0.12 -24.37 1.78
CA GLN A 35 -0.37 -25.09 2.95
C GLN A 35 0.66 -26.08 3.51
N GLY A 36 1.44 -26.72 2.63
CA GLY A 36 2.54 -27.61 3.00
C GLY A 36 3.72 -26.89 3.65
N ASN A 37 3.88 -25.59 3.39
CA ASN A 37 4.83 -24.75 4.11
C ASN A 37 4.19 -24.20 5.41
N GLY A 38 4.34 -24.95 6.51
CA GLY A 38 3.66 -24.63 7.79
C GLY A 38 3.92 -23.21 8.31
N ALA A 39 5.12 -22.66 8.07
CA ALA A 39 5.46 -21.31 8.50
C ALA A 39 4.70 -20.23 7.71
N TRP A 40 4.73 -20.31 6.38
CA TRP A 40 3.99 -19.37 5.54
C TRP A 40 2.48 -19.58 5.63
N SER A 41 2.00 -20.82 5.70
CA SER A 41 0.58 -21.12 5.97
C SER A 41 0.07 -20.44 7.26
N CYS A 42 0.87 -20.49 8.34
CA CYS A 42 0.60 -19.74 9.58
C CYS A 42 0.58 -18.23 9.36
N TYR A 43 1.58 -17.68 8.64
CA TYR A 43 1.67 -16.25 8.34
C TYR A 43 0.43 -15.75 7.60
N PHE A 44 0.06 -16.42 6.51
CA PHE A 44 -1.10 -16.04 5.71
C PHE A 44 -2.39 -16.13 6.51
N SER A 45 -2.54 -17.18 7.32
CA SER A 45 -3.70 -17.32 8.21
C SER A 45 -3.84 -16.17 9.20
N LYS A 46 -2.73 -15.65 9.74
CA LYS A 46 -2.74 -14.54 10.70
C LYS A 46 -2.86 -13.16 10.06
N VAL A 47 -2.27 -12.96 8.89
CA VAL A 47 -2.24 -11.65 8.22
C VAL A 47 -3.45 -11.44 7.33
N PHE A 48 -3.80 -12.44 6.52
CA PHE A 48 -4.86 -12.35 5.51
C PHE A 48 -6.15 -13.08 5.92
N GLY A 49 -6.19 -13.69 7.10
CA GLY A 49 -7.35 -14.38 7.65
C GLY A 49 -7.52 -15.84 7.19
N GLY A 50 -6.60 -16.36 6.37
CA GLY A 50 -6.62 -17.74 5.89
C GLY A 50 -5.52 -18.04 4.88
N VAL A 51 -5.38 -19.31 4.51
CA VAL A 51 -4.59 -19.71 3.34
C VAL A 51 -5.43 -19.43 2.09
N PRO A 52 -4.94 -18.63 1.12
CA PRO A 52 -5.67 -18.33 -0.11
C PRO A 52 -6.12 -19.56 -0.90
N ASP A 53 -7.29 -19.44 -1.54
CA ASP A 53 -7.80 -20.45 -2.50
C ASP A 53 -7.42 -20.11 -3.95
N ASP A 54 -7.06 -18.85 -4.22
CA ASP A 54 -6.77 -18.30 -5.55
C ASP A 54 -5.55 -17.37 -5.52
N GLY A 55 -5.29 -16.70 -6.66
CA GLY A 55 -4.18 -15.75 -6.78
C GLY A 55 -2.80 -16.41 -6.91
N TYR A 56 -2.76 -17.71 -7.20
CA TYR A 56 -1.51 -18.43 -7.47
C TYR A 56 -1.02 -18.22 -8.91
N PRO A 57 0.30 -18.20 -9.16
CA PRO A 57 1.37 -18.31 -8.17
C PRO A 57 1.41 -17.11 -7.22
N ILE A 58 1.81 -17.34 -5.96
CA ILE A 58 2.02 -16.29 -4.97
C ILE A 58 3.52 -16.14 -4.74
N CYS A 59 4.05 -14.98 -5.11
CA CYS A 59 5.47 -14.64 -4.96
C CYS A 59 5.62 -13.73 -3.75
N ALA A 60 6.27 -14.21 -2.68
CA ALA A 60 6.46 -13.41 -1.47
C ALA A 60 7.32 -12.16 -1.72
N TYR A 61 8.18 -12.18 -2.75
CA TYR A 61 8.91 -10.99 -3.23
C TYR A 61 7.99 -9.85 -3.68
N SER A 62 6.81 -10.18 -4.21
CA SER A 62 5.81 -9.18 -4.61
C SER A 62 5.07 -8.58 -3.42
N PHE A 63 5.32 -9.05 -2.19
CA PHE A 63 4.93 -8.32 -0.99
C PHE A 63 5.96 -7.24 -0.71
N GLN A 64 5.49 -6.03 -0.49
CA GLN A 64 6.34 -4.93 -0.08
C GLN A 64 6.45 -4.87 1.44
N LYS A 65 5.36 -5.15 2.15
CA LYS A 65 5.27 -5.14 3.61
C LYS A 65 5.19 -6.55 4.16
N ILE A 66 6.01 -6.81 5.17
CA ILE A 66 6.01 -8.04 5.95
C ILE A 66 5.71 -7.70 7.41
N TYR A 67 4.71 -8.37 7.98
CA TYR A 67 4.46 -8.36 9.42
C TYR A 67 5.52 -9.23 10.11
N PHE A 68 6.74 -8.70 10.22
CA PHE A 68 7.94 -9.45 10.58
C PHE A 68 7.82 -10.17 11.93
N ALA A 69 7.23 -9.53 12.95
CA ALA A 69 6.99 -10.18 14.24
C ALA A 69 6.04 -11.40 14.10
N ILE A 70 5.03 -11.32 13.23
CA ILE A 70 4.14 -12.46 12.93
C ILE A 70 4.90 -13.54 12.15
N ALA A 71 5.68 -13.15 11.14
CA ALA A 71 6.46 -14.08 10.33
C ALA A 71 7.45 -14.87 11.21
N GLN A 72 8.17 -14.20 12.11
CA GLN A 72 9.04 -14.84 13.09
C GLN A 72 8.25 -15.75 14.03
N GLY A 73 7.12 -15.28 14.57
CA GLY A 73 6.25 -16.08 15.44
C GLY A 73 5.62 -17.30 14.75
N CYS A 74 5.52 -17.28 13.43
CA CYS A 74 5.09 -18.42 12.61
C CYS A 74 6.27 -19.32 12.17
N GLY A 75 7.51 -18.94 12.45
CA GLY A 75 8.70 -19.70 12.09
C GLY A 75 9.14 -19.52 10.63
N CYS A 76 8.77 -18.40 9.98
CA CYS A 76 9.29 -18.09 8.65
C CYS A 76 10.81 -17.89 8.73
N SER A 77 11.56 -18.62 7.89
CA SER A 77 13.01 -18.49 7.78
C SER A 77 13.37 -17.24 6.96
N LEU A 78 13.28 -16.07 7.59
CA LEU A 78 13.65 -14.79 7.00
C LEU A 78 15.03 -14.36 7.51
N ASN A 79 15.81 -13.72 6.64
CA ASN A 79 17.03 -13.05 7.05
C ASN A 79 16.71 -11.90 8.02
N SER A 80 17.70 -11.46 8.79
CA SER A 80 17.55 -10.22 9.56
C SER A 80 17.41 -9.04 8.60
N PRO A 81 16.40 -8.17 8.78
CA PRO A 81 16.24 -6.99 7.95
C PRO A 81 17.37 -5.99 8.22
N SER A 82 17.87 -5.37 7.17
CA SER A 82 18.88 -4.31 7.19
C SER A 82 18.33 -3.03 7.83
N THR A 83 19.18 -2.31 8.57
CA THR A 83 18.91 -0.93 9.03
C THR A 83 19.31 0.12 7.99
N SER A 84 20.03 -0.29 6.95
CA SER A 84 20.43 0.57 5.83
C SER A 84 19.38 0.54 4.74
N CYS A 85 19.32 1.61 3.96
CA CYS A 85 18.49 1.72 2.78
C CYS A 85 18.76 0.56 1.81
N PRO A 86 17.72 0.04 1.14
CA PRO A 86 17.88 -1.01 0.15
C PRO A 86 18.62 -0.48 -1.08
N THR A 87 19.34 -1.37 -1.77
CA THR A 87 20.14 -1.02 -2.95
C THR A 87 19.79 -1.86 -4.17
N LYS A 88 19.12 -2.99 -3.98
CA LYS A 88 18.71 -3.91 -5.04
C LYS A 88 17.42 -4.62 -4.67
N ASP A 89 16.72 -5.09 -5.69
CA ASP A 89 15.50 -5.85 -5.56
C ASP A 89 15.67 -7.10 -4.67
N GLY A 90 14.69 -7.31 -3.80
CA GLY A 90 14.67 -8.38 -2.80
C GLY A 90 15.37 -8.04 -1.48
N ASP A 91 16.06 -6.90 -1.39
CA ASP A 91 16.66 -6.45 -0.12
C ASP A 91 15.59 -6.33 0.97
N PHE A 92 15.86 -6.93 2.13
CA PHE A 92 14.98 -6.91 3.29
C PHE A 92 15.46 -5.84 4.28
N TYR A 93 14.61 -4.89 4.65
CA TYR A 93 14.99 -3.70 5.42
C TYR A 93 13.92 -3.27 6.44
N LEU A 94 14.32 -2.48 7.44
CA LEU A 94 13.50 -2.16 8.62
C LEU A 94 12.65 -0.90 8.52
N VAL A 95 13.09 0.10 7.74
CA VAL A 95 12.49 1.43 7.75
C VAL A 95 12.13 1.82 6.32
N MET A 96 10.86 2.01 6.05
CA MET A 96 10.32 2.57 4.80
C MET A 96 9.85 4.01 5.02
N SER A 97 9.36 4.34 6.21
CA SER A 97 8.98 5.70 6.58
C SER A 97 9.27 6.00 8.05
N GLY A 98 9.31 7.28 8.41
CA GLY A 98 9.34 7.76 9.79
C GLY A 98 8.08 7.39 10.61
N PHE A 99 7.08 6.80 9.95
CA PHE A 99 5.82 6.37 10.55
C PHE A 99 5.72 4.85 10.75
N ASP A 100 6.78 4.09 10.48
CA ASP A 100 6.72 2.64 10.62
C ASP A 100 6.43 2.17 12.05
N ASP A 101 5.57 1.17 12.18
CA ASP A 101 5.30 0.55 13.47
C ASP A 101 6.32 -0.54 13.80
N PRO A 102 6.64 -0.74 15.10
CA PRO A 102 7.49 -1.83 15.53
C PRO A 102 6.98 -3.19 15.04
N GLY A 103 7.91 -4.05 14.61
CA GLY A 103 7.58 -5.40 14.15
C GLY A 103 7.14 -5.51 12.70
N LEU A 104 7.21 -4.42 11.94
CA LEU A 104 7.16 -4.41 10.48
C LEU A 104 8.58 -4.53 9.89
N ALA A 105 8.65 -5.06 8.67
CA ALA A 105 9.83 -4.99 7.82
C ALA A 105 9.38 -4.99 6.35
N TRP A 106 10.29 -4.67 5.46
CA TRP A 106 9.97 -4.31 4.08
C TRP A 106 10.87 -5.04 3.09
N ILE A 107 10.30 -5.36 1.94
CA ILE A 107 11.03 -5.94 0.81
C ILE A 107 11.13 -4.84 -0.24
N TYR A 108 12.34 -4.52 -0.67
CA TYR A 108 12.53 -3.55 -1.74
C TYR A 108 12.23 -4.21 -3.08
N ASN A 109 11.36 -3.57 -3.85
CA ASN A 109 10.95 -4.04 -5.16
C ASN A 109 10.74 -2.82 -6.06
N SER A 110 11.72 -2.55 -6.92
CA SER A 110 11.74 -1.38 -7.77
C SER A 110 10.58 -1.32 -8.77
N ASP A 111 9.98 -2.46 -9.12
CA ASP A 111 8.81 -2.53 -10.00
C ASP A 111 7.54 -1.99 -9.33
N LEU A 112 7.42 -2.13 -8.00
CA LEU A 112 6.28 -1.64 -7.22
C LEU A 112 6.37 -0.15 -6.85
N MET A 113 7.58 0.42 -6.93
CA MET A 113 7.90 1.73 -6.34
C MET A 113 8.09 2.80 -7.41
N ARG A 114 8.80 2.49 -8.50
CA ARG A 114 9.39 3.54 -9.37
C ARG A 114 8.63 3.90 -10.62
N GLY A 115 7.33 3.59 -10.70
CA GLY A 115 6.51 3.93 -11.86
C GLY A 115 7.24 3.64 -13.17
N GLN A 116 7.65 2.38 -13.39
CA GLN A 116 7.96 1.97 -14.76
C GLN A 116 6.73 2.34 -15.61
N THR A 117 6.93 2.73 -16.86
CA THR A 117 5.90 3.40 -17.69
C THR A 117 4.58 2.61 -17.85
N SER A 118 4.49 1.38 -17.35
CA SER A 118 3.32 0.52 -17.25
C SER A 118 2.63 0.46 -15.86
N PHE A 119 3.27 0.86 -14.75
CA PHE A 119 2.73 0.71 -13.39
C PHE A 119 2.37 2.07 -12.77
N SER A 120 1.23 2.59 -13.21
CA SER A 120 0.48 3.62 -12.50
C SER A 120 -0.61 2.95 -11.64
N VAL A 121 -1.00 3.55 -10.51
CA VAL A 121 -2.21 3.12 -9.80
C VAL A 121 -3.41 3.40 -10.70
N GLU A 122 -3.91 2.36 -11.36
CA GLU A 122 -4.99 2.45 -12.34
C GLU A 122 -6.32 2.80 -11.67
N SER A 123 -7.17 3.44 -12.46
CA SER A 123 -8.58 3.62 -12.11
C SER A 123 -9.29 2.28 -11.94
N GLN A 124 -10.26 2.26 -11.02
CA GLN A 124 -11.21 1.18 -10.80
C GLN A 124 -10.53 -0.14 -10.45
N LYS A 125 -9.60 -0.10 -9.48
CA LYS A 125 -8.92 -1.27 -8.92
C LYS A 125 -8.96 -1.26 -7.40
N TRP A 126 -8.95 -2.45 -6.80
CA TRP A 126 -8.58 -2.60 -5.39
C TRP A 126 -7.07 -2.75 -5.32
N VAL A 127 -6.43 -1.90 -4.51
CA VAL A 127 -5.00 -1.90 -4.26
C VAL A 127 -4.72 -1.99 -2.77
N GLU A 128 -3.67 -2.71 -2.39
CA GLU A 128 -3.24 -2.78 -0.99
C GLU A 128 -2.57 -1.47 -0.56
N VAL A 129 -2.92 -0.98 0.62
CA VAL A 129 -2.44 0.30 1.13
C VAL A 129 -2.13 0.26 2.62
N THR A 130 -1.25 1.17 3.04
CA THR A 130 -1.11 1.55 4.45
C THR A 130 -1.38 3.04 4.61
N HIS A 131 -1.75 3.46 5.81
CA HIS A 131 -2.01 4.85 6.18
C HIS A 131 -1.71 5.04 7.66
N ASP A 132 -1.14 6.19 8.00
CA ASP A 132 -0.99 6.67 9.37
C ASP A 132 -1.69 8.01 9.50
N ALA A 133 -2.43 8.20 10.59
CA ALA A 133 -3.13 9.44 10.81
C ALA A 133 -2.12 10.60 10.91
N PHE A 134 -2.25 11.59 10.03
CA PHE A 134 -1.32 12.71 10.00
C PHE A 134 -2.08 14.03 9.91
N TRP A 135 -1.66 15.01 10.72
CA TRP A 135 -2.43 16.23 10.90
C TRP A 135 -2.43 17.11 9.63
N MET A 136 -1.39 17.01 8.79
CA MET A 136 -1.27 17.79 7.55
C MET A 136 -2.13 17.24 6.40
N ASP A 137 -2.51 15.97 6.44
CA ASP A 137 -3.39 15.33 5.45
C ASP A 137 -4.75 16.07 5.33
N GLY A 138 -5.19 16.69 6.44
CA GLY A 138 -6.39 17.50 6.47
C GLY A 138 -7.64 16.71 6.05
N ALA A 139 -8.23 17.09 4.92
CA ALA A 139 -9.51 16.55 4.46
C ALA A 139 -9.40 15.31 3.56
N ALA A 140 -8.20 14.95 3.11
CA ALA A 140 -7.97 13.76 2.29
C ALA A 140 -7.15 12.73 3.09
N THR A 141 -7.21 11.47 2.73
CA THR A 141 -6.39 10.40 3.32
C THR A 141 -5.20 10.12 2.42
N TRP A 142 -3.98 10.30 2.93
CA TRP A 142 -2.77 9.90 2.21
C TRP A 142 -2.45 8.44 2.48
N LEU A 143 -2.26 7.69 1.41
CA LEU A 143 -2.05 6.26 1.44
C LEU A 143 -0.72 5.97 0.74
N TYR A 144 0.01 4.99 1.24
CA TYR A 144 1.08 4.36 0.48
C TYR A 144 0.56 3.08 -0.14
N TYR A 145 0.79 2.88 -1.45
CA TYR A 145 0.61 1.58 -2.08
C TYR A 145 1.56 0.60 -1.41
N THR A 146 1.03 -0.47 -0.82
CA THR A 146 1.81 -1.37 0.04
C THR A 146 1.28 -2.80 -0.04
N PRO A 147 1.66 -3.56 -1.08
CA PRO A 147 1.39 -4.99 -1.18
C PRO A 147 1.84 -5.75 0.06
N GLY A 148 1.01 -6.68 0.54
CA GLY A 148 1.22 -7.41 1.78
C GLY A 148 0.65 -6.73 3.04
N SER A 149 0.02 -5.56 2.91
CA SER A 149 -0.61 -4.85 4.05
C SER A 149 -1.92 -5.44 4.51
N SER A 150 -2.58 -6.30 3.71
CA SER A 150 -3.90 -6.87 3.96
C SER A 150 -5.04 -5.86 4.10
N ALA A 151 -4.81 -4.56 3.85
CA ALA A 151 -5.82 -3.51 3.84
C ALA A 151 -5.91 -2.92 2.44
N TRP A 152 -7.14 -2.77 1.93
CA TRP A 152 -7.36 -2.48 0.51
C TRP A 152 -8.18 -1.22 0.33
N PHE A 153 -7.77 -0.40 -0.63
CA PHE A 153 -8.42 0.80 -1.08
C PHE A 153 -8.96 0.64 -2.51
N TRP A 154 -10.17 1.13 -2.75
CA TRP A 154 -10.75 1.18 -4.09
C TRP A 154 -10.38 2.51 -4.75
N THR A 155 -9.59 2.46 -5.82
CA THR A 155 -9.03 3.65 -6.45
C THR A 155 -10.10 4.58 -7.05
N GLY A 156 -11.19 4.00 -7.57
CA GLY A 156 -12.26 4.77 -8.22
C GLY A 156 -11.80 5.39 -9.54
N ASN A 157 -12.26 6.58 -9.89
CA ASN A 157 -11.69 7.33 -11.00
C ASN A 157 -10.37 7.98 -10.55
N THR A 158 -9.24 7.49 -11.06
CA THR A 158 -7.91 7.83 -10.58
C THR A 158 -7.04 8.35 -11.71
N ARG A 159 -6.26 9.38 -11.41
CA ARG A 159 -5.21 9.88 -12.30
C ARG A 159 -3.85 9.81 -11.62
N SER A 160 -2.86 9.28 -12.31
CA SER A 160 -1.49 9.24 -11.82
C SER A 160 -0.69 10.42 -12.37
N TYR A 161 0.17 10.95 -11.50
CA TYR A 161 1.11 12.02 -11.77
C TYR A 161 2.52 11.54 -11.44
N THR A 162 3.52 12.20 -12.02
CA THR A 162 4.91 11.88 -11.68
C THR A 162 5.19 12.36 -10.24
N ASP A 163 4.82 13.59 -9.93
CA ASP A 163 5.06 14.24 -8.63
C ASP A 163 3.91 15.21 -8.27
N HIS A 164 3.91 15.77 -7.06
CA HIS A 164 2.91 16.71 -6.55
C HIS A 164 2.76 17.96 -7.45
N ASN A 165 3.88 18.48 -7.95
CA ASN A 165 3.87 19.69 -8.78
C ASN A 165 3.11 19.49 -10.09
N ASP A 166 3.13 18.27 -10.66
CA ASP A 166 2.37 17.97 -11.89
C ASP A 166 0.87 18.01 -11.64
N ALA A 167 0.40 17.48 -10.52
CA ALA A 167 -1.01 17.54 -10.14
C ALA A 167 -1.45 18.97 -9.83
N VAL A 168 -0.61 19.74 -9.13
CA VAL A 168 -0.86 21.18 -8.90
C VAL A 168 -0.92 21.94 -10.22
N HIS A 169 -0.05 21.62 -11.18
CA HIS A 169 -0.05 22.26 -12.47
C HIS A 169 -1.30 21.93 -13.29
N ASP A 170 -1.62 20.64 -13.42
CA ASP A 170 -2.77 20.16 -14.19
C ASP A 170 -4.10 20.64 -13.59
N LEU A 171 -4.32 20.43 -12.29
CA LEU A 171 -5.63 20.63 -11.67
C LEU A 171 -5.86 22.07 -11.18
N LEU A 172 -4.80 22.79 -10.79
CA LEU A 172 -4.92 24.15 -10.26
C LEU A 172 -4.42 25.23 -11.22
N GLN A 173 -3.73 24.86 -12.30
CA GLN A 173 -3.08 25.80 -13.21
C GLN A 173 -2.06 26.69 -12.48
N LYS A 174 -1.40 26.13 -11.46
CA LYS A 174 -0.37 26.80 -10.65
C LYS A 174 0.96 26.08 -10.77
N ARG A 175 2.02 26.69 -10.26
CA ARG A 175 3.31 26.01 -10.06
C ARG A 175 3.63 26.02 -8.58
N CYS A 176 4.10 24.89 -8.11
CA CYS A 176 4.63 24.74 -6.79
C CYS A 176 6.16 24.73 -6.86
N PHE A 177 6.78 25.47 -5.94
CA PHE A 177 8.22 25.45 -5.72
C PHE A 177 8.42 25.30 -4.22
N SER A 178 8.58 24.07 -3.76
CA SER A 178 8.93 23.75 -2.38
C SER A 178 10.18 22.87 -2.36
N ALA A 179 10.82 22.77 -1.20
CA ALA A 179 11.79 21.70 -0.97
C ALA A 179 11.10 20.35 -1.24
N GLN A 180 11.82 19.42 -1.88
CA GLN A 180 11.32 18.10 -2.30
C GLN A 180 10.04 18.07 -3.15
N ASN A 181 9.59 19.21 -3.71
CA ASN A 181 8.30 19.32 -4.39
C ASN A 181 7.07 18.93 -3.53
N GLU A 182 7.13 19.03 -2.21
CA GLU A 182 6.00 18.69 -1.31
C GLU A 182 4.66 19.38 -1.62
N CYS A 183 4.67 20.65 -2.06
CA CYS A 183 3.46 21.40 -2.42
C CYS A 183 2.34 21.48 -1.35
N GLU A 184 2.66 21.28 -0.07
CA GLU A 184 1.72 21.19 1.05
C GLU A 184 0.71 22.36 1.10
N SER A 185 1.18 23.59 0.84
CA SER A 185 0.33 24.78 0.85
C SER A 185 -0.82 24.74 -0.18
N PHE A 186 -0.73 23.87 -1.19
CA PHE A 186 -1.76 23.67 -2.21
C PHE A 186 -2.73 22.53 -1.88
N PHE A 187 -2.42 21.66 -0.92
CA PHE A 187 -3.20 20.46 -0.61
C PHE A 187 -4.71 20.73 -0.43
N PRO A 188 -5.17 21.72 0.39
CA PRO A 188 -6.60 21.98 0.53
C PRO A 188 -7.29 22.39 -0.77
N ALA A 189 -6.59 23.08 -1.68
CA ALA A 189 -7.11 23.44 -2.99
C ALA A 189 -7.08 22.26 -3.95
N LEU A 190 -6.01 21.45 -3.89
CA LEU A 190 -5.81 20.27 -4.70
C LEU A 190 -6.92 19.25 -4.46
N TYR A 191 -7.27 18.96 -3.20
CA TYR A 191 -8.35 18.01 -2.86
C TYR A 191 -9.69 18.40 -3.50
N LYS A 192 -10.02 19.71 -3.49
CA LYS A 192 -11.23 20.24 -4.13
C LYS A 192 -11.17 20.10 -5.65
N ALA A 193 -10.00 20.35 -6.25
CA ALA A 193 -9.81 20.26 -7.69
C ALA A 193 -9.85 18.82 -8.21
N ILE A 194 -9.34 17.85 -7.44
CA ILE A 194 -9.50 16.41 -7.72
C ILE A 194 -11.00 16.07 -7.82
N GLY A 195 -11.79 16.47 -6.82
CA GLY A 195 -13.24 16.26 -6.84
C GLY A 195 -13.95 16.98 -7.99
N ALA A 196 -13.57 18.22 -8.30
CA ALA A 196 -14.10 18.98 -9.43
C ALA A 196 -13.78 18.35 -10.79
N ALA A 197 -12.64 17.67 -10.89
CA ALA A 197 -12.25 16.87 -12.05
C ALA A 197 -12.92 15.48 -12.09
N GLN A 198 -13.90 15.22 -11.20
CA GLN A 198 -14.61 13.95 -11.08
C GLN A 198 -13.70 12.76 -10.78
N LEU A 199 -12.57 13.00 -10.11
CA LEU A 199 -11.66 11.97 -9.63
C LEU A 199 -11.99 11.60 -8.17
N ASN A 200 -11.76 10.35 -7.81
CA ASN A 200 -11.82 9.85 -6.44
C ASN A 200 -10.44 9.83 -5.77
N SER A 201 -9.39 9.70 -6.57
CA SER A 201 -8.02 9.70 -6.08
C SER A 201 -7.03 10.18 -7.12
N VAL A 202 -5.84 10.52 -6.66
CA VAL A 202 -4.66 10.71 -7.50
C VAL A 202 -3.50 9.94 -6.91
N SER A 203 -2.49 9.60 -7.72
CA SER A 203 -1.28 8.94 -7.24
C SER A 203 0.00 9.63 -7.72
N PHE A 204 1.09 9.49 -6.97
CA PHE A 204 2.40 10.05 -7.28
C PHE A 204 3.43 8.93 -7.39
N VAL A 205 3.96 8.71 -8.59
CA VAL A 205 4.76 7.51 -8.89
C VAL A 205 6.27 7.74 -8.84
N LYS A 206 6.72 8.98 -8.63
CA LYS A 206 8.14 9.36 -8.52
C LYS A 206 8.41 10.37 -7.40
N HIS A 207 7.59 10.36 -6.34
CA HIS A 207 7.84 11.19 -5.15
C HIS A 207 8.84 10.48 -4.22
N ASP A 208 9.81 11.22 -3.68
CA ASP A 208 11.03 10.68 -3.06
C ASP A 208 11.23 11.25 -1.64
N ASP A 209 10.27 11.06 -0.74
CA ASP A 209 10.29 11.57 0.65
C ASP A 209 10.32 10.45 1.73
N MET A 210 10.17 9.19 1.31
CA MET A 210 10.21 8.04 2.21
C MET A 210 11.59 7.84 2.85
N GLN A 211 11.64 7.78 4.17
CA GLN A 211 12.88 7.58 4.93
C GLN A 211 13.26 6.09 5.03
N CYS A 212 14.33 5.69 4.33
CA CYS A 212 14.75 4.28 4.24
C CYS A 212 15.70 3.81 5.36
N ASN A 213 16.05 4.68 6.32
CA ASN A 213 16.93 4.35 7.44
C ASN A 213 16.68 5.27 8.66
N SER A 214 17.32 4.95 9.79
CA SER A 214 17.22 5.74 11.04
C SER A 214 17.86 7.13 10.97
N TRP A 215 18.60 7.45 9.91
CA TRP A 215 19.28 8.73 9.71
C TRP A 215 18.48 9.68 8.81
N GLY A 216 17.31 9.25 8.31
CA GLY A 216 16.44 10.07 7.47
C GLY A 216 16.92 10.18 6.02
N ALA A 217 17.63 9.18 5.49
CA ALA A 217 17.89 9.16 4.05
C ALA A 217 16.58 8.93 3.28
N GLU A 218 16.31 9.78 2.30
CA GLU A 218 15.07 9.77 1.51
C GLU A 218 15.27 9.04 0.17
N MET A 219 14.25 8.29 -0.26
CA MET A 219 14.24 7.55 -1.53
C MET A 219 12.80 7.40 -2.05
N ASN A 220 12.67 7.15 -3.36
CA ASN A 220 11.45 6.56 -3.88
C ASN A 220 11.27 5.11 -3.39
N LEU A 221 10.38 4.90 -2.42
CA LEU A 221 10.09 3.58 -1.86
C LEU A 221 8.63 3.12 -2.00
N VAL A 222 7.69 3.97 -2.39
CA VAL A 222 6.27 3.61 -2.51
C VAL A 222 5.62 4.60 -3.46
N ILE A 223 4.52 4.18 -4.07
CA ILE A 223 3.60 5.11 -4.71
C ILE A 223 2.72 5.72 -3.64
N GLU A 224 2.64 7.04 -3.61
CA GLU A 224 1.68 7.76 -2.77
C GLU A 224 0.34 7.89 -3.48
N ILE A 225 -0.75 7.87 -2.72
CA ILE A 225 -2.12 7.98 -3.22
C ILE A 225 -2.90 8.92 -2.30
N ILE A 226 -3.55 9.93 -2.88
CA ILE A 226 -4.53 10.76 -2.19
C ILE A 226 -5.92 10.20 -2.43
N ASP A 227 -6.62 9.84 -1.36
CA ASP A 227 -8.05 9.55 -1.36
C ASP A 227 -8.84 10.75 -0.81
N ILE A 228 -9.67 11.38 -1.65
CA ILE A 228 -10.44 12.57 -1.24
C ILE A 228 -11.69 12.25 -0.40
N ALA A 229 -11.97 10.97 -0.12
CA ALA A 229 -13.06 10.55 0.77
C ALA A 229 -12.66 10.53 2.25
N GLY A 230 -11.58 11.24 2.62
CA GLY A 230 -10.98 11.27 3.96
C GLY A 230 -11.90 11.75 5.10
N PRO A 231 -11.32 12.14 6.25
CA PRO A 231 -10.02 12.78 6.42
C PRO A 231 -8.85 11.84 6.75
N GLY A 232 -7.63 12.21 6.37
CA GLY A 232 -6.36 11.55 6.75
C GLY A 232 -5.83 11.96 8.11
N THR A 233 -6.48 12.91 8.78
CA THR A 233 -6.22 13.20 10.19
C THR A 233 -6.69 12.09 11.15
N THR A 234 -7.27 11.00 10.61
CA THR A 234 -7.78 9.88 11.39
C THR A 234 -7.33 8.55 10.78
N PRO A 235 -7.00 7.53 11.60
CA PRO A 235 -6.42 6.28 11.12
C PRO A 235 -7.33 5.51 10.14
N CYS A 236 -8.65 5.68 10.28
CA CYS A 236 -9.64 4.96 9.48
C CYS A 236 -10.08 5.74 8.24
N GLY A 237 -9.44 6.87 7.93
CA GLY A 237 -9.89 7.78 6.88
C GLY A 237 -11.28 8.36 7.16
N GLY A 238 -11.69 8.48 8.42
CA GLY A 238 -13.06 8.73 8.86
C GLY A 238 -13.35 8.14 10.24
N SER A 239 -14.64 7.89 10.51
CA SER A 239 -15.04 7.20 11.74
C SER A 239 -14.57 5.74 11.76
N GLY A 240 -14.26 5.21 12.95
CA GLY A 240 -14.03 3.78 13.14
C GLY A 240 -15.28 2.92 12.92
N GLY A 241 -15.12 1.60 13.06
CA GLY A 241 -16.12 0.60 12.71
C GLY A 241 -15.95 0.13 11.26
N LYS A 242 -17.06 -0.22 10.59
CA LYS A 242 -17.01 -0.66 9.19
C LYS A 242 -16.63 0.53 8.30
N THR A 243 -15.53 0.43 7.56
CA THR A 243 -15.02 1.51 6.71
C THR A 243 -15.28 1.25 5.23
N ARG A 244 -14.82 2.17 4.37
CA ARG A 244 -14.78 2.00 2.91
C ARG A 244 -13.63 1.10 2.44
N PHE A 245 -12.68 0.80 3.31
CA PHE A 245 -11.58 -0.11 3.01
C PHE A 245 -12.05 -1.57 3.09
N GLN A 246 -11.34 -2.45 2.40
CA GLN A 246 -11.49 -3.91 2.54
C GLN A 246 -10.25 -4.48 3.23
N ALA A 247 -10.31 -5.75 3.59
CA ALA A 247 -9.29 -6.46 4.33
C ALA A 247 -9.07 -7.88 3.77
N GLY A 248 -7.98 -8.51 4.19
CA GLY A 248 -7.68 -9.92 3.91
C GLY A 248 -7.04 -10.14 2.55
N TRP A 249 -7.02 -11.40 2.11
CA TRP A 249 -6.52 -11.74 0.78
C TRP A 249 -7.45 -11.16 -0.29
N GLN A 250 -6.89 -10.43 -1.25
CA GLN A 250 -7.63 -9.90 -2.40
C GLN A 250 -8.95 -9.20 -2.00
N ALA A 251 -8.90 -8.27 -1.05
CA ALA A 251 -10.08 -7.51 -0.61
C ALA A 251 -11.32 -8.37 -0.23
N GLY A 252 -11.10 -9.63 0.18
CA GLY A 252 -12.16 -10.62 0.37
C GLY A 252 -13.04 -10.41 1.61
N ALA A 253 -12.70 -9.44 2.47
CA ALA A 253 -13.43 -9.17 3.70
C ALA A 253 -13.63 -7.68 3.95
N SER A 254 -14.71 -7.31 4.65
CA SER A 254 -14.91 -5.92 5.10
C SER A 254 -13.90 -5.52 6.16
N CYS A 255 -13.32 -4.31 6.04
CA CYS A 255 -12.48 -3.75 7.08
C CYS A 255 -13.32 -3.15 8.22
N TYR A 256 -13.06 -3.58 9.44
CA TYR A 256 -13.55 -2.96 10.67
C TYR A 256 -12.37 -2.30 11.40
N CYS A 257 -12.26 -0.98 11.28
CA CYS A 257 -11.12 -0.20 11.77
C CYS A 257 -11.36 0.37 13.17
N ASP A 258 -10.35 0.28 14.03
CA ASP A 258 -10.30 0.92 15.33
C ASP A 258 -9.64 2.30 15.23
N SER A 259 -10.42 3.36 15.46
CA SER A 259 -9.95 4.74 15.36
C SER A 259 -9.05 5.18 16.52
N SER A 260 -8.83 4.32 17.53
CA SER A 260 -7.90 4.59 18.64
C SER A 260 -6.44 4.25 18.30
N LYS A 261 -6.20 3.59 17.16
CA LYS A 261 -4.86 3.19 16.70
C LYS A 261 -4.13 4.34 16.01
N LYS A 262 -2.86 4.13 15.67
CA LYS A 262 -2.03 5.14 14.99
C LYS A 262 -2.31 5.22 13.49
N GLY A 263 -2.55 4.07 12.85
CA GLY A 263 -2.79 3.98 11.42
C GLY A 263 -3.93 3.03 11.05
N LEU A 264 -4.21 2.93 9.76
CA LEU A 264 -5.22 2.05 9.21
C LEU A 264 -4.97 0.62 9.68
N ASN A 265 -6.03 0.05 10.25
CA ASN A 265 -6.06 -1.29 10.82
C ASN A 265 -7.42 -1.91 10.48
N CYS A 266 -7.45 -3.23 10.34
CA CYS A 266 -8.68 -3.97 10.09
C CYS A 266 -8.72 -5.16 11.03
N LYS A 267 -9.64 -5.14 12.00
CA LYS A 267 -9.74 -6.17 13.05
C LYS A 267 -9.71 -7.59 12.46
N GLY A 268 -8.77 -8.41 12.92
CA GLY A 268 -8.57 -9.79 12.45
C GLY A 268 -7.70 -9.94 11.20
N TYR A 269 -7.13 -8.85 10.70
CA TYR A 269 -6.20 -8.80 9.57
C TYR A 269 -5.01 -7.91 9.93
N GLY A 270 -3.85 -8.16 9.32
CA GLY A 270 -2.70 -7.25 9.44
C GLY A 270 -2.29 -6.91 10.88
N ALA A 271 -2.35 -7.91 11.78
CA ALA A 271 -1.83 -7.86 13.16
C ALA A 271 -2.54 -6.97 14.20
N ASP A 272 -3.80 -6.56 14.03
CA ASP A 272 -4.47 -5.59 14.94
C ASP A 272 -3.57 -4.37 15.25
N ARG A 273 -2.96 -3.81 14.18
CA ARG A 273 -2.10 -2.61 14.18
C ARG A 273 -2.64 -1.51 15.10
#